data_AF-A0A9E6S695-F1
#
_entry.id   AF-A0A9E6S695-F1
#
_cell.length_a   1.000
_cell.length_b   1.000
_cell.length_c   1.000
_cell.angle_alpha   90.00
_cell.angle_beta   90.00
_cell.angle_gamma   90.00
#
_symmetry.space_group_name_H-M   'P 1'
#
loop_
_entity.id
_entity.type
_entity.pdbx_description
1 polymer ?
#
loop_
_entity_poly.entity_id
_entity_poly.type
_entity_poly.pdbx_seq_one_letter_code
_entity_poly.pdbx_strand_id
1 'polypeptide(L)'
;MNTRDNVSTPKSSQKKHQGGRKTIDVLPDPEILEAYDYIVEGSAQQIMDMFVREQKHRHEWELKALRTHHLSTVLGQWLGFFICVSVFVSASVIGVFGNQVLAATVWIFGLSIIVMAGIVWMYAKHMGQRPLFGRPQLRTHFRPVKDQHNPVESGAQE
;
A
#
# COMPACT_ATOMS: atom_id res chain seq x y z
N MET A 1 67.10 0.92 -1.01
CA MET A 1 66.89 0.94 0.45
C MET A 1 65.79 1.96 0.76
N ASN A 2 64.54 1.52 0.89
CA ASN A 2 63.64 1.99 1.95
C ASN A 2 62.39 1.10 1.97
N THR A 3 62.27 0.36 3.05
CA THR A 3 61.25 -0.62 3.38
C THR A 3 60.00 0.12 3.86
N ARG A 4 58.83 -0.19 3.32
CA ARG A 4 57.56 0.17 3.96
C ARG A 4 56.78 -1.10 4.21
N ASP A 5 56.83 -1.50 5.46
CA ASP A 5 56.20 -2.66 6.04
C ASP A 5 54.68 -2.49 5.99
N ASN A 6 54.03 -3.27 5.11
CA ASN A 6 52.58 -3.40 5.08
C ASN A 6 52.16 -4.34 6.23
N VAL A 7 51.81 -3.74 7.36
CA VAL A 7 51.24 -4.45 8.51
C VAL A 7 49.83 -4.93 8.16
N SER A 8 49.73 -6.22 7.86
CA SER A 8 48.47 -6.95 7.80
C SER A 8 47.84 -7.07 9.19
N THR A 9 46.83 -6.26 9.46
CA THR A 9 45.95 -6.45 10.63
C THR A 9 45.01 -7.64 10.38
N PRO A 10 44.95 -8.66 11.25
CA PRO A 10 44.00 -9.74 11.09
C PRO A 10 42.59 -9.25 11.49
N LYS A 11 41.66 -9.23 10.51
CA LYS A 11 40.24 -9.04 10.77
C LYS A 11 39.73 -10.21 11.63
N SER A 12 39.50 -9.96 12.90
CA SER A 12 38.76 -10.85 13.79
C SER A 12 37.35 -11.05 13.23
N SER A 13 37.02 -12.31 12.92
CA SER A 13 35.68 -12.73 12.49
C SER A 13 34.67 -12.52 13.62
N GLN A 14 33.97 -11.39 13.61
CA GLN A 14 32.72 -11.26 14.37
C GLN A 14 31.62 -12.07 13.68
N LYS A 15 31.36 -13.27 14.22
CA LYS A 15 30.12 -14.03 13.97
C LYS A 15 28.95 -13.20 14.50
N LYS A 16 28.28 -12.48 13.61
CA LYS A 16 27.05 -11.73 13.91
C LYS A 16 25.90 -12.74 14.04
N HIS A 17 25.52 -13.08 15.28
CA HIS A 17 24.26 -13.77 15.54
C HIS A 17 23.10 -12.88 15.08
N GLN A 18 22.66 -13.09 13.83
CA GLN A 18 21.45 -12.50 13.29
C GLN A 18 20.26 -13.37 13.75
N GLY A 19 19.80 -13.13 14.98
CA GLY A 19 18.47 -13.54 15.39
C GLY A 19 17.44 -12.70 14.65
N GLY A 20 17.11 -13.11 13.42
CA GLY A 20 16.00 -12.52 12.68
C GLY A 20 14.72 -12.72 13.48
N ARG A 21 14.04 -11.63 13.86
CA ARG A 21 12.69 -11.70 14.43
C ARG A 21 11.80 -12.38 13.39
N LYS A 22 11.48 -13.66 13.58
CA LYS A 22 10.41 -14.36 12.85
C LYS A 22 9.15 -13.51 13.06
N THR A 23 8.75 -12.79 12.02
CA THR A 23 7.46 -12.13 11.99
C THR A 23 6.39 -13.22 12.06
N ILE A 24 5.42 -13.06 12.95
CA ILE A 24 4.34 -14.01 13.27
C ILE A 24 3.35 -14.22 12.10
N ASP A 25 3.76 -13.79 10.89
CA ASP A 25 2.99 -13.90 9.65
C ASP A 25 2.91 -15.36 9.16
N VAL A 26 3.82 -16.21 9.65
CA VAL A 26 3.86 -17.64 9.38
C VAL A 26 3.53 -18.36 10.69
N LEU A 27 2.57 -19.29 10.62
CA LEU A 27 2.22 -20.15 11.75
C LEU A 27 3.50 -20.81 12.30
N PRO A 28 3.72 -20.81 13.63
CA PRO A 28 4.88 -21.45 14.22
C PRO A 28 4.93 -22.94 13.83
N ASP A 29 6.15 -23.48 13.70
CA ASP A 29 6.36 -24.89 13.39
C ASP A 29 5.66 -25.78 14.44
N PRO A 30 5.08 -26.94 14.06
CA PRO A 30 4.23 -27.75 14.93
C PRO A 30 4.95 -28.22 16.21
N GLU A 31 6.25 -28.46 16.13
CA GLU A 31 7.10 -28.81 17.26
C GLU A 31 7.19 -27.69 18.32
N ILE A 32 7.12 -26.43 17.88
CA ILE A 32 7.12 -25.26 18.78
C ILE A 32 5.74 -25.10 19.43
N LEU A 33 4.66 -25.38 18.70
CA LEU A 33 3.29 -25.37 19.23
C LEU A 33 3.11 -26.43 20.31
N GLU A 34 3.64 -27.63 20.11
CA GLU A 34 3.63 -28.71 21.10
C GLU A 34 4.44 -28.32 22.36
N ALA A 35 5.59 -27.67 22.18
CA ALA A 35 6.37 -27.15 23.31
C ALA A 35 5.61 -26.06 24.10
N TYR A 36 4.80 -25.23 23.44
CA TYR A 36 3.93 -24.27 24.14
C TYR A 36 2.83 -24.99 24.93
N ASP A 37 2.19 -25.99 24.33
CA ASP A 37 1.13 -26.77 24.99
C ASP A 37 1.66 -27.55 26.21
N TYR A 38 2.90 -28.02 26.13
CA TYR A 38 3.59 -28.70 27.23
C TYR A 38 3.88 -27.77 28.42
N ILE A 39 4.14 -26.48 28.18
CA ILE A 39 4.40 -25.49 29.24
C ILE A 39 3.09 -24.96 29.82
N VAL A 40 2.10 -24.71 28.97
CA VAL A 40 0.77 -24.21 29.33
C VAL A 40 -0.26 -24.97 28.49
N GLU A 41 -0.98 -25.88 29.14
CA GLU A 41 -2.02 -26.69 28.50
C GLU A 41 -3.08 -25.78 27.83
N GLY A 42 -3.38 -26.04 26.55
CA GLY A 42 -4.33 -25.26 25.75
C GLY A 42 -3.77 -23.98 25.13
N SER A 43 -2.49 -23.66 25.32
CA SER A 43 -1.87 -22.46 24.75
C SER A 43 -1.69 -22.56 23.22
N ALA A 44 -1.44 -23.76 22.69
CA ALA A 44 -1.37 -24.00 21.25
C ALA A 44 -2.71 -23.66 20.56
N GLN A 45 -3.83 -23.99 21.21
CA GLN A 45 -5.16 -23.70 20.69
C GLN A 45 -5.48 -22.21 20.72
N GLN A 46 -5.07 -21.48 21.76
CA GLN A 46 -5.20 -20.01 21.81
C GLN A 46 -4.36 -19.30 20.73
N ILE A 47 -3.15 -19.79 20.47
CA ILE A 47 -2.29 -19.27 19.39
C ILE A 47 -2.94 -19.51 18.03
N MET A 48 -3.49 -20.70 17.81
CA MET A 48 -4.21 -21.04 16.59
C MET A 48 -5.45 -20.14 16.40
N ASP A 49 -6.26 -19.95 17.44
CA ASP A 49 -7.44 -19.08 17.38
C ASP A 49 -7.09 -17.62 17.10
N MET A 50 -6.01 -17.11 17.72
CA MET A 50 -5.48 -15.77 17.41
C MET A 50 -5.02 -15.67 15.96
N PHE A 51 -4.34 -16.69 15.44
CA PHE A 51 -3.87 -16.71 14.06
C PHE A 51 -5.04 -16.74 13.06
N VAL A 52 -6.04 -17.61 13.29
CA VAL A 52 -7.25 -17.69 12.45
C VAL A 52 -8.02 -16.37 12.46
N ARG A 53 -8.14 -15.73 13.62
CA ARG A 53 -8.80 -14.42 13.74
C ARG A 53 -8.07 -13.33 12.96
N GLU A 54 -6.74 -13.29 13.05
CA GLU A 54 -5.91 -12.34 12.31
C GLU A 54 -5.96 -12.58 10.79
N GLN A 55 -5.90 -13.84 10.35
CA GLN A 55 -6.03 -14.21 8.94
C GLN A 55 -7.41 -13.85 8.36
N LYS A 56 -8.49 -14.11 9.12
CA LYS A 56 -9.85 -13.73 8.73
C LYS A 56 -9.99 -12.22 8.63
N HIS A 57 -9.44 -11.48 9.61
CA HIS A 57 -9.42 -10.03 9.57
C HIS A 57 -8.72 -9.52 8.31
N ARG A 58 -7.53 -10.02 7.98
CA ARG A 58 -6.80 -9.63 6.76
C ARG A 58 -7.58 -9.93 5.49
N HIS A 59 -8.17 -11.13 5.38
CA HIS A 59 -9.03 -11.48 4.25
C HIS A 59 -10.24 -10.55 4.11
N GLU A 60 -10.90 -10.21 5.21
CA GLU A 60 -12.03 -9.28 5.20
C GLU A 60 -11.61 -7.88 4.72
N TRP A 61 -10.44 -7.41 5.15
CA TRP A 61 -9.88 -6.12 4.70
C TRP A 61 -9.47 -6.15 3.23
N GLU A 62 -8.84 -7.22 2.76
CA GLU A 62 -8.48 -7.40 1.35
C GLU A 62 -9.73 -7.43 0.46
N LEU A 63 -10.76 -8.18 0.86
CA LEU A 63 -12.06 -8.24 0.17
C LEU A 63 -12.76 -6.87 0.13
N LYS A 64 -12.72 -6.13 1.25
CA LYS A 64 -13.32 -4.79 1.34
C LYS A 64 -12.58 -3.77 0.47
N ALA A 65 -11.25 -3.84 0.45
CA ALA A 65 -10.42 -3.01 -0.42
C ALA A 65 -10.71 -3.30 -1.90
N LEU A 66 -10.73 -4.57 -2.29
CA LEU A 66 -11.08 -5.01 -3.65
C LEU A 66 -12.46 -4.51 -4.09
N ARG A 67 -13.47 -4.64 -3.22
CA ARG A 67 -14.84 -4.19 -3.51
C ARG A 67 -14.91 -2.67 -3.70
N THR A 68 -14.21 -1.91 -2.88
CA THR A 68 -14.23 -0.44 -2.93
C THR A 68 -13.58 0.08 -4.22
N HIS A 69 -12.49 -0.55 -4.66
CA HIS A 69 -11.83 -0.25 -5.93
C HIS A 69 -12.72 -0.51 -7.15
N HIS A 70 -13.46 -1.62 -7.14
CA HIS A 70 -14.37 -1.95 -8.23
C HIS A 70 -15.55 -0.98 -8.28
N LEU A 71 -16.16 -0.67 -7.13
CA LEU A 71 -17.30 0.23 -7.08
C LEU A 71 -16.95 1.64 -7.57
N SER A 72 -15.84 2.23 -7.13
CA SER A 72 -15.48 3.60 -7.53
C SER A 72 -15.22 3.71 -9.04
N THR A 73 -14.60 2.69 -9.63
CA THR A 73 -14.35 2.63 -11.08
C THR A 73 -15.65 2.51 -11.86
N VAL A 74 -16.55 1.61 -11.43
CA VAL A 74 -17.84 1.38 -12.11
C VAL A 74 -18.74 2.61 -11.97
N LEU A 75 -18.83 3.23 -10.78
CA LEU A 75 -19.59 4.45 -10.56
C LEU A 75 -19.11 5.60 -11.44
N GLY A 76 -17.79 5.77 -11.59
CA GLY A 76 -17.20 6.77 -12.49
C GLY A 76 -17.57 6.53 -13.96
N GLN A 77 -17.55 5.27 -14.41
CA GLN A 77 -17.93 4.90 -15.77
C GLN A 77 -19.42 5.17 -16.05
N TRP A 78 -20.31 4.85 -15.09
CA TRP A 78 -21.74 5.13 -15.20
C TRP A 78 -22.02 6.63 -15.27
N LEU A 79 -21.40 7.43 -14.41
CA LEU A 79 -21.56 8.89 -14.44
C LEU A 79 -21.06 9.49 -15.76
N GLY A 80 -19.90 9.03 -16.26
CA GLY A 80 -19.38 9.45 -17.56
C GLY A 80 -20.30 9.08 -18.73
N PHE A 81 -20.91 7.89 -18.68
CA PHE A 81 -21.89 7.45 -19.67
C PHE A 81 -23.11 8.36 -19.72
N PHE A 82 -23.69 8.71 -18.56
CA PHE A 82 -24.83 9.63 -18.49
C PHE A 82 -24.50 11.03 -19.02
N ILE A 83 -23.29 11.53 -18.75
CA ILE A 83 -22.84 12.83 -19.30
C ILE A 83 -22.76 12.78 -20.83
N CYS A 84 -22.17 11.71 -21.39
CA CYS A 84 -22.12 11.54 -22.85
C CYS A 84 -23.53 11.50 -23.46
N VAL A 85 -24.43 10.71 -22.88
CA VAL A 85 -25.83 10.62 -23.35
C VAL A 85 -26.51 11.98 -23.29
N SER A 86 -26.34 12.75 -22.22
CA SER A 86 -26.92 14.09 -22.07
C SER A 86 -26.43 15.06 -23.17
N VAL A 87 -25.14 15.03 -23.51
CA VAL A 87 -24.57 15.85 -24.60
C VAL A 87 -25.15 15.44 -25.96
N PHE A 88 -25.29 14.15 -26.23
CA PHE A 88 -25.91 13.67 -27.47
C PHE A 88 -27.38 14.06 -27.58
N VAL A 89 -28.15 13.93 -26.49
CA VAL A 89 -29.57 14.30 -26.46
C VAL A 89 -29.74 15.80 -26.67
N SER A 90 -28.97 16.63 -25.95
CA SER A 90 -29.03 18.08 -26.08
C SER A 90 -28.67 18.55 -27.50
N ALA A 91 -27.61 18.01 -28.10
CA ALA A 91 -27.25 18.29 -29.49
C ALA A 91 -28.36 17.87 -30.48
N SER A 92 -28.97 16.70 -30.26
CA SER A 92 -30.06 16.18 -31.11
C SER A 92 -31.31 17.03 -31.03
N VAL A 93 -31.71 17.46 -29.82
CA VAL A 93 -32.87 18.34 -29.61
C VAL A 93 -32.64 19.69 -30.29
N ILE A 94 -31.46 20.30 -30.14
CA ILE A 94 -31.13 21.58 -30.80
C ILE A 94 -31.11 21.41 -32.33
N GLY A 95 -30.66 20.28 -32.85
CA GLY A 95 -30.65 19.98 -34.29
C GLY A 95 -32.04 19.83 -34.90
N VAL A 96 -33.02 19.32 -34.15
CA VAL A 96 -34.40 19.15 -34.63
C VAL A 96 -35.20 20.46 -34.53
N PHE A 97 -35.00 21.25 -33.47
CA PHE A 97 -35.82 22.44 -33.20
C PHE A 97 -35.15 23.77 -33.57
N GLY A 98 -33.89 23.78 -34.01
CA GLY A 98 -33.09 25.00 -34.10
C GLY A 98 -32.15 25.09 -35.30
N ASN A 99 -31.28 26.11 -35.23
CA ASN A 99 -30.30 26.42 -36.27
C ASN A 99 -29.24 25.31 -36.38
N GLN A 100 -29.10 24.73 -37.57
CA GLN A 100 -28.14 23.68 -37.87
C GLN A 100 -26.69 24.06 -37.52
N VAL A 101 -26.34 25.34 -37.60
CA VAL A 101 -25.01 25.84 -37.22
C VAL A 101 -24.76 25.68 -35.71
N LEU A 102 -25.75 25.99 -34.87
CA LEU A 102 -25.64 25.81 -33.42
C LEU A 102 -25.59 24.33 -33.03
N ALA A 103 -26.36 23.48 -33.71
CA ALA A 103 -26.31 22.04 -33.49
C ALA A 103 -24.93 21.46 -33.87
N ALA A 104 -24.37 21.89 -35.01
CA ALA A 104 -23.06 21.44 -35.47
C ALA A 104 -21.93 21.87 -34.53
N THR A 105 -21.93 23.10 -34.01
CA THR A 105 -20.90 23.55 -33.07
C THR A 105 -20.96 22.76 -31.77
N VAL A 106 -22.15 22.59 -31.17
CA VAL A 106 -22.33 21.78 -29.95
C VAL A 106 -21.84 20.35 -30.16
N TRP A 107 -22.11 19.76 -31.34
CA TRP A 107 -21.67 18.41 -31.65
C TRP A 107 -20.16 18.29 -31.76
N ILE A 108 -19.49 19.20 -32.48
CA ILE A 108 -18.04 19.20 -32.66
C ILE A 108 -17.31 19.41 -31.32
N PHE A 109 -17.73 20.40 -30.53
CA PHE A 109 -17.11 20.66 -29.22
C PHE A 109 -17.40 19.53 -28.23
N GLY A 110 -18.64 19.02 -28.19
CA GLY A 110 -19.03 17.89 -27.35
C GLY A 110 -18.21 16.63 -27.66
N LEU A 111 -18.08 16.28 -28.94
CA LEU A 111 -17.30 15.12 -29.38
C LEU A 111 -15.80 15.30 -29.05
N SER A 112 -15.25 16.51 -29.25
CA SER A 112 -13.85 16.82 -28.95
C SER A 112 -13.51 16.58 -27.47
N ILE A 113 -14.37 17.03 -26.55
CA ILE A 113 -14.19 16.83 -25.11
C ILE A 113 -14.25 15.34 -24.75
N ILE A 114 -15.21 14.60 -25.31
CA ILE A 114 -15.36 13.16 -25.05
C ILE A 114 -14.12 12.39 -25.54
N VAL A 115 -13.63 12.71 -26.74
CA VAL A 115 -12.43 12.09 -27.31
C VAL A 115 -11.20 12.41 -26.46
N MET A 116 -11.01 13.66 -26.03
CA MET A 116 -9.89 14.02 -25.15
C MET A 116 -9.94 13.31 -23.81
N ALA A 117 -11.11 13.21 -23.18
CA ALA A 117 -11.28 12.44 -21.94
C ALA A 117 -10.95 10.95 -22.15
N GLY A 118 -11.35 10.37 -23.29
CA GLY A 118 -11.03 9.00 -23.67
C GLY A 118 -9.53 8.76 -23.86
N ILE A 119 -8.83 9.70 -24.51
CA ILE A 119 -7.38 9.65 -24.69
C ILE A 119 -6.65 9.74 -23.34
N VAL A 120 -7.04 10.67 -22.47
CA VAL A 120 -6.47 10.80 -21.11
C VAL A 120 -6.71 9.53 -20.29
N TRP A 121 -7.90 8.95 -20.37
CA TRP A 121 -8.20 7.67 -19.71
C TRP A 121 -7.36 6.52 -20.27
N MET A 122 -7.23 6.43 -21.60
CA MET A 122 -6.39 5.42 -22.27
C MET A 122 -4.92 5.58 -21.86
N TYR A 123 -4.43 6.81 -21.80
CA TYR A 123 -3.09 7.13 -21.35
C TYR A 123 -2.86 6.77 -19.88
N ALA A 124 -3.80 7.13 -19.00
CA ALA A 124 -3.77 6.77 -17.59
C ALA A 124 -3.80 5.25 -17.39
N LYS A 125 -4.56 4.52 -18.21
CA LYS A 125 -4.59 3.05 -18.22
C LYS A 125 -3.28 2.46 -18.72
N HIS A 126 -2.69 3.02 -19.78
CA HIS A 126 -1.42 2.58 -20.34
C HIS A 126 -0.24 2.85 -19.40
N MET A 127 -0.30 3.91 -18.59
CA MET A 127 0.73 4.21 -17.60
C MET A 127 0.75 3.24 -16.41
N GLY A 128 -0.21 2.33 -16.33
CA GLY A 128 -0.35 1.40 -15.22
C GLY A 128 -0.60 2.18 -13.94
N GLN A 129 -1.87 2.28 -13.55
CA GLN A 129 -2.22 2.67 -12.18
C GLN A 129 -1.52 1.68 -11.24
N ARG A 130 -0.29 2.02 -10.80
CA ARG A 130 0.33 1.34 -9.66
C ARG A 130 -0.72 1.47 -8.58
N PRO A 131 -1.25 0.36 -8.02
CA PRO A 131 -2.28 0.46 -7.00
C PRO A 131 -1.75 1.45 -5.96
N LEU A 132 -2.43 2.60 -5.79
CA LEU A 132 -1.99 3.67 -4.90
C LEU A 132 -1.92 3.18 -3.44
N PHE A 133 -2.52 2.03 -3.19
CA PHE A 133 -2.35 1.20 -2.02
C PHE A 133 -1.36 0.07 -2.30
N GLY A 134 -0.13 0.43 -2.69
CA GLY A 134 1.00 -0.42 -2.38
C GLY A 134 0.96 -0.60 -0.88
N ARG A 135 0.80 -1.87 -0.43
CA ARG A 135 0.69 -2.30 0.98
C ARG A 135 1.29 -1.23 1.88
N PRO A 136 0.54 -0.61 2.82
CA PRO A 136 1.13 0.33 3.74
C PRO A 136 2.37 -0.35 4.31
N GLN A 137 3.54 0.10 3.87
CA GLN A 137 4.81 -0.37 4.39
C GLN A 137 4.78 0.23 5.78
N LEU A 138 4.21 -0.51 6.74
CA LEU A 138 4.24 -0.12 8.14
C LEU A 138 5.69 0.22 8.40
N ARG A 139 5.94 1.50 8.68
CA ARG A 139 7.27 2.02 8.92
C ARG A 139 7.75 1.37 10.20
N THR A 140 8.35 0.18 10.10
CA THR A 140 8.81 -0.62 11.24
C THR A 140 10.04 -0.02 11.91
N HIS A 141 10.59 1.07 11.37
CA HIS A 141 11.62 1.85 12.00
C HIS A 141 11.04 2.88 12.98
N PHE A 142 10.47 2.41 14.07
CA PHE A 142 10.50 3.15 15.34
C PHE A 142 11.89 2.97 15.92
N ARG A 143 12.77 3.98 15.76
CA ARG A 143 14.00 4.05 16.56
C ARG A 143 13.60 4.55 17.94
N PRO A 144 13.85 3.80 19.04
CA PRO A 144 13.77 4.39 20.36
C PRO A 144 14.81 5.51 20.44
N VAL A 145 14.36 6.73 20.76
CA VAL A 145 15.27 7.81 21.13
C VAL A 145 16.00 7.35 22.38
N LYS A 146 17.32 7.22 22.29
CA LYS A 146 18.15 6.88 23.43
C LYS A 146 18.22 8.14 24.29
N ASP A 147 17.44 8.19 25.36
CA ASP A 147 17.52 9.27 26.34
C ASP A 147 18.94 9.30 26.90
N GLN A 148 19.71 10.33 26.53
CA GLN A 148 20.99 10.64 27.16
C GLN A 148 20.69 11.15 28.57
N HIS A 149 20.62 10.24 29.53
CA HIS A 149 20.76 10.59 30.93
C HIS A 149 22.22 10.98 31.16
N ASN A 150 22.47 12.29 31.16
CA ASN A 150 23.74 12.86 31.60
C ASN A 150 23.74 12.78 33.14
N PRO A 151 24.65 12.04 33.79
CA PRO A 151 24.78 12.15 35.23
C PRO A 151 25.28 13.56 35.53
N VAL A 152 24.41 14.36 36.14
CA VAL A 152 24.80 15.62 36.74
C VAL A 152 25.85 15.27 37.81
N GLU A 153 27.06 15.74 37.60
CA GLU A 153 28.17 15.71 38.56
C GLU A 153 27.66 16.27 39.90
N SER A 154 27.29 15.37 40.80
CA SER A 154 27.19 15.66 42.22
C SER A 154 28.55 15.32 42.82
N GLY A 155 29.43 16.31 42.79
CA GLY A 155 30.67 16.37 43.56
C GLY A 155 30.62 17.64 44.40
N ALA A 156 29.90 17.56 45.52
CA ALA A 156 30.03 18.52 46.60
C ALA A 156 31.39 18.34 47.28
N GLN A 157 32.03 19.46 47.59
CA GLN A 157 32.85 19.70 48.79
C GLN A 157 34.06 18.76 49.04
N GLU A 158 35.26 19.29 48.84
CA GLU A 158 36.26 19.60 49.89
C GLU A 158 37.37 20.51 49.33
#